data_AF-P0DQR0-F1
#
_entry.id   AF-P0DQR0-F1
#
_cell.length_a   1.000
_cell.length_b   1.000
_cell.length_c   1.000
_cell.angle_alpha   90.00
_cell.angle_beta   90.00
_cell.angle_gamma   90.00
#
_symmetry.space_group_name_H-M   'P 1'
#
loop_
_entity.id
_entity.type
_entity.pdbx_description
1 polymer ?
#
loop_
_entity_poly.entity_id
_entity_poly.type
_entity_poly.pdbx_seq_one_letter_code
_entity_poly.pdbx_strand_id
1 'polypeptide(L)' 'CKIPANAGNCNNHQERWFYNSHNRKCETFLYSGCGANPNNFKSEKQCESTC' A
#
# COMPACT_ATOMS: atom_id res chain seq x y z
N CYS A 1 -3.16 -4.73 10.12
CA CYS A 1 -2.15 -4.73 9.03
C CYS A 1 -0.72 -4.61 9.53
N LYS A 2 0.14 -5.61 9.28
CA LYS A 2 1.56 -5.63 9.70
C LYS A 2 2.56 -5.95 8.58
N ILE A 3 2.05 -6.22 7.37
CA ILE A 3 2.88 -6.55 6.21
C ILE A 3 3.44 -5.25 5.64
N PRO A 4 4.75 -5.13 5.33
CA PRO A 4 5.31 -3.92 4.71
C PRO A 4 4.71 -3.68 3.31
N ALA A 5 4.70 -2.43 2.84
CA ALA A 5 4.33 -2.14 1.46
C ALA A 5 5.29 -2.84 0.48
N ASN A 6 4.76 -3.43 -0.58
CA ASN A 6 5.58 -3.99 -1.66
C ASN A 6 5.43 -3.14 -2.92
N ALA A 7 6.48 -2.39 -3.26
CA ALA A 7 6.53 -1.62 -4.50
C ALA A 7 6.50 -2.52 -5.73
N GLY A 8 7.09 -3.72 -5.68
CA GLY A 8 7.33 -4.56 -6.86
C GLY A 8 8.40 -3.99 -7.80
N ASN A 9 8.61 -4.66 -8.94
CA ASN A 9 9.69 -4.38 -9.89
C ASN A 9 9.21 -4.21 -11.35
N CYS A 10 7.96 -3.81 -11.55
CA CYS A 10 7.42 -3.48 -12.86
C CYS A 10 7.63 -2.00 -13.24
N ASN A 11 7.15 -1.58 -14.41
CA ASN A 11 7.38 -0.24 -14.97
C ASN A 11 6.12 0.66 -14.97
N ASN A 12 5.11 0.36 -14.15
CA ASN A 12 3.86 1.12 -14.09
C ASN A 12 3.66 1.72 -12.69
N HIS A 13 4.27 2.89 -12.47
CA HIS A 13 4.19 3.61 -11.20
C HIS A 13 2.76 4.13 -10.93
N GLN A 14 2.14 3.59 -9.90
CA GLN A 14 0.81 3.95 -9.42
C GLN A 14 0.90 4.34 -7.95
N GLU A 15 0.30 5.46 -7.59
CA GLU A 15 0.11 5.79 -6.18
C GLU A 15 -0.92 4.85 -5.56
N ARG A 16 -0.53 4.19 -4.47
CA ARG A 16 -1.37 3.27 -3.70
C ARG A 16 -1.26 3.60 -2.23
N TRP A 17 -2.22 3.12 -1.46
CA TRP A 17 -2.26 3.28 -0.01
C TRP A 17 -1.81 1.99 0.67
N PHE A 18 -1.06 2.11 1.74
CA PHE A 18 -0.71 1.00 2.62
C PHE A 18 -0.82 1.44 4.08
N TYR A 19 -1.06 0.50 4.98
CA TYR A 19 -1.06 0.80 6.39
C TYR A 19 0.37 0.76 6.94
N ASN A 20 0.84 1.90 7.43
CA ASN A 20 2.11 2.03 8.12
C ASN A 20 1.91 1.73 9.61
N SER A 21 2.28 0.51 10.02
CA SER A 21 2.14 0.07 11.41
C SER A 21 3.03 0.82 12.41
N HIS A 22 4.12 1.46 11.95
CA HIS A 22 4.98 2.28 12.81
C HIS A 22 4.27 3.58 13.19
N ASN A 23 3.69 4.25 12.20
CA ASN A 23 2.96 5.51 12.40
C ASN A 23 1.48 5.30 12.75
N ARG A 24 0.99 4.06 12.71
CA ARG A 24 -0.40 3.66 12.91
C ARG A 24 -1.39 4.43 12.04
N LYS A 25 -1.02 4.69 10.79
CA LYS A 25 -1.85 5.42 9.82
C LYS A 25 -1.68 4.86 8.41
N CYS A 26 -2.66 5.13 7.55
CA CYS A 26 -2.54 4.86 6.13
C CYS A 26 -1.68 5.92 5.46
N GLU A 27 -0.74 5.49 4.62
CA GLU A 27 0.19 6.36 3.90
C GLU A 27 0.23 5.94 2.43
N THR A 28 0.66 6.85 1.56
CA THR A 28 0.84 6.54 0.15
C THR A 28 2.22 5.99 -0.15
N PHE A 29 2.31 5.12 -1.15
CA PHE A 29 3.56 4.61 -1.69
C PHE A 29 3.44 4.38 -3.19
N LEU A 30 4.60 4.30 -3.86
CA LEU A 30 4.67 4.04 -5.29
C LEU A 30 4.66 2.52 -5.55
N TYR A 31 3.57 2.03 -6.14
CA TYR A 31 3.43 0.65 -6.59
C TYR A 31 3.77 0.55 -8.07
N SER A 32 4.69 -0.36 -8.43
CA SER A 32 5.19 -0.56 -9.79
C SER A 32 4.23 -1.25 -10.75
N GLY A 33 3.05 -1.66 -10.28
CA GLY A 33 2.02 -2.29 -11.11
C GLY A 33 1.96 -3.82 -11.01
N CYS A 34 3.00 -4.48 -10.48
CA CYS A 34 2.99 -5.93 -10.22
C CYS A 34 3.58 -6.29 -8.85
N GLY A 35 3.30 -7.52 -8.38
CA GLY A 35 3.83 -8.02 -7.11
C GLY A 35 3.17 -7.44 -5.86
N ALA A 36 1.98 -6.83 -5.99
CA ALA A 36 1.24 -6.34 -4.83
C ALA A 36 1.02 -7.45 -3.79
N ASN A 37 1.21 -7.09 -2.52
CA ASN A 37 0.74 -7.88 -1.41
C ASN A 37 -0.60 -7.31 -0.90
N PRO A 38 -1.26 -7.94 0.09
CA PRO A 38 -2.54 -7.47 0.61
C PRO A 38 -2.52 -6.07 1.26
N ASN A 39 -1.34 -5.53 1.63
CA ASN A 39 -1.23 -4.16 2.17
C ASN A 39 -1.05 -3.14 1.03
N ASN A 40 -1.98 -3.16 0.08
CA ASN A 40 -2.00 -2.29 -1.10
C ASN A 40 -3.45 -1.97 -1.47
N PHE A 41 -3.84 -0.71 -1.30
CA PHE A 41 -5.20 -0.23 -1.43
C PHE A 41 -5.30 0.92 -2.43
N LYS A 42 -6.48 1.12 -3.02
CA LYS A 42 -6.71 2.19 -4.01
C LYS A 42 -7.05 3.54 -3.36
N SER A 43 -7.46 3.55 -2.09
CA SER A 43 -7.82 4.76 -1.36
C SER A 43 -7.47 4.63 0.12
N GLU A 44 -7.30 5.78 0.77
CA GLU A 44 -7.09 5.90 2.22
C GLU A 44 -8.22 5.21 2.98
N LYS A 45 -9.48 5.52 2.64
CA LYS A 45 -10.67 4.93 3.27
C LYS A 45 -10.66 3.40 3.23
N GLN A 46 -10.23 2.81 2.10
CA GLN A 46 -10.15 1.35 1.99
C GLN A 46 -9.08 0.79 2.92
N CYS A 47 -7.91 1.44 2.97
CA CYS A 47 -6.83 1.08 3.88
C CYS A 47 -7.30 1.16 5.35
N GLU A 48 -7.90 2.27 5.76
CA GLU A 48 -8.39 2.48 7.13
C GLU A 48 -9.47 1.46 7.51
N SER A 49 -10.40 1.17 6.60
CA SER A 49 -11.44 0.16 6.86
C SER A 49 -10.91 -1.27 7.00
N THR A 50 -9.71 -1.54 6.46
CA THR A 50 -9.15 -2.89 6.43
C THR A 50 -8.23 -3.20 7.62
N CYS A 51 -7.62 -2.19 8.28
CA CYS A 51 -6.31 -2.38 8.93
C CYS A 51 -6.16 -2.37 10.47
#